data_AF-S4P7B6-F1
#
_entry.id   AF-S4P7B6-F1
#
_cell.length_a   1.000
_cell.length_b   1.000
_cell.length_c   1.000
_cell.angle_alpha   90.00
_cell.angle_beta   90.00
_cell.angle_gamma   90.00
#
_symmetry.space_group_name_H-M   'P 1'
#
loop_
_entity.id
_entity.type
_entity.pdbx_description
1 polymer ?
#
loop_
_entity_poly.entity_id
_entity_poly.type
_entity_poly.pdbx_seq_one_letter_code
_entity_poly.pdbx_strand_id
1 'polypeptide(L)'
;RYKFLLQRIKCFEVYPSVSGKELLGNESEYSHAKEFSENMTNNGNTNPLGTMSSCEWEVATIYLAFVFKKCKNTWDSNGKPLYITSNNQQTSSNK
;
A
#
# COMPACT_ATOMS: atom_id res chain seq x y z
N ARG A 1 -9.50 2.26 -11.56
CA ARG A 1 -8.71 3.04 -12.57
C ARG A 1 -7.20 2.79 -12.49
N TYR A 2 -6.61 2.45 -11.32
CA TYR A 2 -5.15 2.22 -11.17
C TYR A 2 -4.70 0.76 -11.04
N LYS A 3 -5.59 -0.22 -11.19
CA LYS A 3 -5.29 -1.65 -10.95
C LYS A 3 -4.09 -2.17 -11.78
N PHE A 4 -3.85 -1.59 -12.95
CA PHE A 4 -2.77 -2.00 -13.86
C PHE A 4 -1.52 -1.11 -13.76
N LEU A 5 -1.52 -0.05 -12.94
CA LEU A 5 -0.39 0.87 -12.88
C LEU A 5 0.86 0.16 -12.36
N LEU A 6 0.74 -0.62 -11.28
CA LEU A 6 1.85 -1.37 -10.69
C LEU A 6 2.49 -2.36 -11.68
N GLN A 7 1.67 -2.98 -12.54
CA GLN A 7 2.15 -3.84 -13.63
C GLN A 7 2.88 -3.04 -14.72
N ARG A 8 2.40 -1.84 -15.05
CA ARG A 8 3.02 -0.97 -16.07
C ARG A 8 4.35 -0.38 -15.62
N ILE A 9 4.48 -0.02 -14.36
CA ILE A 9 5.73 0.51 -13.80
C ILE A 9 6.70 -0.59 -13.34
N LYS A 10 6.34 -1.87 -13.56
CA LYS A 10 7.14 -3.04 -13.16
C LYS A 10 7.60 -2.97 -11.69
N CYS A 11 6.68 -2.60 -10.80
CA CYS A 11 6.97 -2.47 -9.37
C CYS A 11 7.27 -3.83 -8.71
N PHE A 12 6.78 -4.92 -9.31
CA PHE A 12 6.92 -6.27 -8.82
C PHE A 12 7.52 -7.14 -9.92
N GLU A 13 8.33 -8.11 -9.53
CA GLU A 13 8.71 -9.23 -10.39
C GLU A 13 7.71 -10.38 -10.28
N VAL A 14 7.75 -11.29 -11.24
CA VAL A 14 6.80 -12.41 -11.33
C VAL A 14 7.41 -13.65 -10.67
N TYR A 15 6.72 -14.19 -9.68
CA TYR A 15 7.08 -15.43 -8.97
C TYR A 15 5.98 -16.50 -9.16
N PRO A 16 6.31 -17.78 -9.40
CA PRO A 16 7.65 -18.28 -9.70
C PRO A 16 8.17 -17.72 -11.04
N SER A 17 9.49 -17.77 -11.24
CA SER A 17 10.06 -17.23 -12.46
C SER A 17 9.49 -17.92 -13.70
N VAL A 18 9.19 -17.12 -14.73
CA VAL A 18 8.71 -17.62 -16.02
C VAL A 18 9.89 -18.17 -16.80
N SER A 19 9.73 -19.36 -17.43
CA SER A 19 10.78 -20.03 -18.22
C SER A 19 11.65 -19.07 -19.02
N GLY A 20 12.96 -19.09 -18.75
CA GLY A 20 13.97 -18.28 -19.43
C GLY A 20 14.24 -16.91 -18.80
N LYS A 21 13.59 -16.57 -17.68
CA LYS A 21 13.95 -15.41 -16.86
C LYS A 21 14.51 -15.86 -15.53
N GLU A 22 15.45 -15.09 -15.00
CA GLU A 22 15.93 -15.24 -13.64
C GLU A 22 15.20 -14.24 -12.75
N LEU A 23 15.02 -14.60 -11.48
CA LEU A 23 14.60 -13.66 -10.43
C LEU A 23 15.72 -12.64 -10.21
N LEU A 24 15.35 -11.46 -9.71
CA LEU A 24 16.34 -10.42 -9.42
C LEU A 24 17.20 -10.77 -8.20
N GLY A 25 16.59 -11.41 -7.21
CA GLY A 25 17.23 -11.91 -6.00
C GLY A 25 17.52 -13.41 -6.04
N ASN A 26 18.13 -13.90 -4.97
CA ASN A 26 18.34 -15.34 -4.78
C ASN A 26 17.01 -16.03 -4.45
N GLU A 27 16.80 -17.28 -4.87
CA GLU A 27 15.58 -18.04 -4.59
C GLU A 27 15.22 -18.08 -3.08
N SER A 28 16.22 -18.06 -2.20
CA SER A 28 16.03 -18.01 -0.74
C SER A 28 15.33 -16.75 -0.24
N GLU A 29 15.40 -15.65 -0.99
CA GLU A 29 14.76 -14.37 -0.66
C GLU A 29 13.28 -14.33 -1.06
N TYR A 30 12.72 -15.46 -1.53
CA TYR A 30 11.31 -15.57 -1.94
C TYR A 30 10.55 -16.63 -1.14
N SER A 31 11.04 -17.00 0.06
CA SER A 31 10.38 -17.99 0.92
C SER A 31 8.92 -17.63 1.21
N HIS A 32 8.62 -16.35 1.44
CA HIS A 32 7.25 -15.83 1.62
C HIS A 32 6.38 -16.03 0.38
N ALA A 33 6.92 -15.79 -0.81
CA ALA A 33 6.20 -15.93 -2.07
C ALA A 33 5.94 -17.42 -2.39
N LYS A 34 6.92 -18.28 -2.09
CA LYS A 34 6.80 -19.73 -2.23
C LYS A 34 5.69 -20.30 -1.34
N GLU A 35 5.72 -20.00 -0.04
CA GLU A 35 4.70 -20.45 0.91
C GLU A 35 3.30 -20.00 0.49
N PHE A 36 3.17 -18.72 0.08
CA PHE A 36 1.91 -18.20 -0.41
C PHE A 36 1.44 -18.89 -1.70
N SER A 37 2.35 -19.13 -2.65
CA SER A 37 2.05 -19.80 -3.92
C SER A 37 1.60 -21.25 -3.73
N GLU A 38 2.24 -21.99 -2.83
CA GLU A 38 1.88 -23.37 -2.50
C GLU A 38 0.48 -23.42 -1.89
N ASN A 39 0.18 -22.52 -0.94
CA ASN A 39 -1.15 -22.39 -0.34
C ASN A 39 -2.22 -22.03 -1.38
N MET A 40 -1.89 -21.17 -2.35
CA MET A 40 -2.83 -20.78 -3.41
C MET A 40 -3.09 -21.92 -4.40
N THR A 41 -2.05 -22.70 -4.72
CA THR A 41 -2.13 -23.87 -5.59
C THR A 41 -3.02 -24.96 -4.99
N ASN A 42 -2.92 -25.18 -3.67
CA ASN A 42 -3.80 -26.10 -2.95
C ASN A 42 -5.28 -25.71 -3.05
N ASN A 43 -5.57 -24.43 -3.26
CA ASN A 43 -6.92 -23.89 -3.47
C ASN A 43 -7.32 -23.83 -4.96
N GLY A 44 -6.55 -24.45 -5.86
CA GLY A 44 -6.83 -24.52 -7.30
C GLY A 44 -6.45 -23.27 -8.09
N ASN A 45 -5.70 -22.33 -7.50
CA ASN A 45 -5.25 -21.12 -8.19
C ASN A 45 -3.73 -21.19 -8.45
N THR A 46 -3.38 -21.22 -9.73
CA THR A 46 -2.00 -21.34 -10.22
C THR A 46 -1.47 -20.04 -10.85
N ASN A 47 -2.11 -18.91 -10.55
CA ASN A 47 -1.71 -17.63 -11.14
C ASN A 47 -0.35 -17.18 -10.60
N PRO A 48 0.55 -16.68 -11.48
CA PRO A 48 1.80 -16.08 -11.05
C PRO A 48 1.57 -14.87 -10.14
N LEU A 49 2.43 -14.73 -9.15
CA LEU A 49 2.40 -13.70 -8.13
C LEU A 49 3.31 -12.54 -8.51
N GLY A 50 2.87 -11.31 -8.25
CA GLY A 50 3.77 -10.16 -8.22
C GLY A 50 4.37 -10.04 -6.82
N THR A 51 5.69 -10.07 -6.70
CA THR A 51 6.39 -9.91 -5.41
C THR A 51 7.66 -9.08 -5.56
N MET A 52 8.34 -8.87 -4.42
CA MET A 52 9.69 -8.33 -4.27
C MET A 52 10.49 -9.34 -3.44
N SER A 53 11.81 -9.33 -3.55
CA SER A 53 12.67 -10.12 -2.68
C SER A 53 12.53 -9.67 -1.21
N SER A 54 12.93 -10.51 -0.25
CA SER A 54 12.87 -10.14 1.18
C SER A 54 13.63 -8.85 1.48
N CYS A 55 14.84 -8.66 0.93
CA CYS A 55 15.62 -7.45 1.18
C CYS A 55 14.97 -6.19 0.57
N GLU A 56 14.34 -6.31 -0.59
CA GLU A 56 13.56 -5.22 -1.19
C GLU A 56 12.34 -4.85 -0.34
N TRP A 57 11.63 -5.84 0.22
CA TRP A 57 10.53 -5.61 1.15
C TRP A 57 10.98 -4.92 2.44
N GLU A 58 12.12 -5.33 2.99
CA GLU A 58 12.73 -4.69 4.16
C GLU A 58 13.01 -3.21 3.89
N VAL A 59 13.53 -2.85 2.70
CA VAL A 59 13.77 -1.45 2.34
C VAL A 59 12.47 -0.69 2.08
N ALA A 60 11.52 -1.28 1.35
CA ALA A 60 10.26 -0.63 0.99
C ALA A 60 9.45 -0.25 2.24
N THR A 61 9.48 -1.09 3.27
CA THR A 61 8.71 -0.92 4.51
C THR A 61 9.29 0.11 5.48
N ILE A 62 10.49 0.64 5.23
CA ILE A 62 11.08 1.75 6.00
C ILE A 62 10.30 3.06 5.78
N TYR A 63 9.68 3.22 4.60
CA TYR A 63 9.01 4.46 4.23
C TYR A 63 7.55 4.48 4.68
N LEU A 64 7.11 5.63 5.21
CA LEU A 64 5.72 5.89 5.56
C LEU A 64 5.17 7.04 4.72
N ALA A 65 3.99 6.83 4.11
CA ALA A 65 3.24 7.88 3.47
C ALA A 65 2.16 8.42 4.42
N PHE A 66 2.16 9.74 4.63
CA PHE A 66 1.12 10.44 5.37
C PHE A 66 0.56 11.60 4.54
N VAL A 67 -0.70 11.96 4.80
CA VAL A 67 -1.34 13.11 4.17
C VAL A 67 -2.04 13.94 5.22
N PHE A 68 -1.76 15.24 5.22
CA PHE A 68 -2.45 16.21 6.05
C PHE A 68 -3.34 17.09 5.18
N LYS A 69 -4.57 17.31 5.62
CA LYS A 69 -5.48 18.27 5.00
C LYS A 69 -5.42 19.58 5.77
N LYS A 70 -5.14 20.69 5.09
CA LYS A 70 -5.27 22.02 5.69
C LYS A 70 -6.74 22.28 6.05
N CYS A 71 -7.02 22.54 7.32
CA CYS A 71 -8.34 22.97 7.81
C CYS A 71 -8.41 24.51 7.85
N LYS A 72 -9.59 25.07 7.59
CA LYS A 72 -9.85 26.48 7.95
C LYS A 72 -9.91 26.58 9.47
N ASN A 73 -9.24 27.57 10.05
CA ASN A 73 -9.28 27.83 11.47
C ASN A 73 -10.12 29.08 11.80
N THR A 74 -10.87 29.01 12.89
CA THR A 74 -11.45 30.14 13.60
C THR A 74 -10.89 30.17 15.03
N TRP A 75 -11.15 31.23 15.79
CA TRP A 75 -10.74 31.35 17.19
C TRP A 75 -11.99 31.33 18.06
N ASP A 76 -11.94 30.62 19.20
CA ASP A 76 -13.00 30.71 20.21
C ASP A 76 -12.84 31.95 21.10
N SER A 77 -13.82 32.19 21.98
CA SER A 77 -13.79 33.31 22.94
C SER A 77 -12.62 33.26 23.94
N ASN A 78 -11.99 32.10 24.08
CA ASN A 78 -10.86 31.86 24.97
C ASN A 78 -9.51 31.93 24.21
N GLY A 79 -9.53 32.29 22.93
CA GLY A 79 -8.32 32.38 22.09
C GLY A 79 -7.73 31.02 21.69
N LYS A 80 -8.53 29.95 21.68
CA LYS A 80 -8.10 28.62 21.18
C LYS A 80 -8.50 28.44 19.70
N PRO A 81 -7.63 27.87 18.86
CA PRO A 81 -7.97 27.60 17.46
C PRO A 81 -9.00 26.45 17.34
N LEU A 82 -10.09 26.72 16.65
CA LEU A 82 -11.12 25.76 16.25
C LEU A 82 -10.93 25.41 14.77
N TYR A 83 -10.87 24.12 14.45
CA TYR A 83 -10.66 23.63 13.08
C TYR A 83 -11.96 23.12 12.49
N ILE A 84 -12.38 23.71 11.37
CA ILE A 84 -13.60 23.29 10.66
C ILE A 84 -13.22 22.11 9.76
N THR A 85 -13.65 20.90 10.13
CA THR A 85 -13.58 19.73 9.25
C THR A 85 -14.83 19.67 8.38
N SER A 86 -14.66 19.34 7.09
CA SER A 86 -15.75 19.32 6.10
C SER A 86 -16.87 18.29 6.39
N ASN A 87 -16.72 17.46 7.43
CA ASN A 87 -17.69 16.45 7.82
C ASN A 87 -18.60 16.87 8.99
N ASN A 88 -18.37 18.04 9.60
CA ASN A 88 -19.24 18.62 10.62
C ASN A 88 -19.88 19.92 10.11
N GLN A 89 -20.73 19.81 9.08
CA GLN A 89 -21.78 20.81 8.84
C GLN A 89 -23.06 20.31 9.51
N GLN A 90 -23.20 20.62 10.81
CA GLN A 90 -24.38 20.52 11.71
C GLN A 90 -23.77 20.34 13.12
N THR A 91 -23.94 21.17 14.14
CA THR A 91 -24.99 22.12 14.53
C THR A 91 -24.38 23.15 15.50
N SER A 92 -24.75 24.43 15.36
CA SER A 92 -24.72 25.50 16.38
C SER A 92 -25.21 26.77 15.66
N SER A 93 -26.26 27.49 16.00
CA SER A 93 -27.30 27.42 17.03
C SER A 93 -28.26 28.56 16.66
N ASN A 94 -29.55 28.35 16.89
CA ASN A 94 -30.62 29.34 16.73
C ASN A 94 -30.24 30.75 17.20
N LYS A 95 -30.60 31.76 16.39
CA LYS A 95 -31.12 33.03 16.89
C LYS A 95 -32.07 33.63 15.87
#